data_AF-A0A2T1GJ76-F1
#
_entry.id   AF-A0A2T1GJ76-F1
#
_cell.length_a   1.000
_cell.length_b   1.000
_cell.length_c   1.000
_cell.angle_alpha   90.00
_cell.angle_beta   90.00
_cell.angle_gamma   90.00
#
_symmetry.space_group_name_H-M   'P 1'
#
loop_
_entity.id
_entity.type
_entity.pdbx_description
1 polymer ?
#
loop_
_entity_poly.entity_id
_entity_poly.type
_entity_poly.pdbx_seq_one_letter_code
_entity_poly.pdbx_strand_id
1 'polypeptide(L)'
;MSRRRKMFQCGHKGYGQICHRCLQEEVGENEKKEKKRSWHDSFAFDPIDLKSLPSHVVLKARNIINGLQDRRNYREFGGKRLRHNRLVISIPVTRNYRMLCFEEDGVLQPKEVLSHEDYNICKPGS
;
A
#
# COMPACT_ATOMS: atom_id res chain seq x y z
N MET A 1 22.58 -19.28 -46.10
CA MET A 1 21.15 -19.65 -46.23
C MET A 1 20.39 -19.16 -45.01
N SER A 2 19.30 -18.40 -45.17
CA SER A 2 18.50 -17.94 -44.03
C SER A 2 17.70 -19.12 -43.44
N ARG A 3 17.77 -19.36 -42.12
CA ARG A 3 16.94 -20.39 -41.46
C ARG A 3 15.47 -20.03 -41.66
N ARG A 4 14.61 -21.03 -41.91
CA ARG A 4 13.16 -20.85 -42.05
C ARG A 4 12.50 -20.90 -40.66
N ARG A 5 11.59 -19.97 -40.37
CA ARG A 5 10.76 -20.03 -39.15
C ARG A 5 9.77 -21.19 -39.27
N LYS A 6 9.60 -21.98 -38.22
CA LYS A 6 8.51 -22.95 -38.10
C LYS A 6 7.29 -22.29 -37.46
N MET A 7 6.11 -22.83 -37.75
CA MET A 7 4.87 -22.50 -37.05
C MET A 7 4.75 -23.41 -35.83
N PHE A 8 4.54 -22.85 -34.65
CA PHE A 8 4.22 -23.60 -33.43
C PHE A 8 2.72 -23.96 -33.41
N GLN A 9 2.34 -24.99 -32.65
CA GLN A 9 0.91 -25.36 -32.48
C GLN A 9 0.06 -24.25 -31.85
N CYS A 10 0.68 -23.35 -31.08
CA CYS A 10 0.05 -22.14 -30.56
C CYS A 10 -0.16 -21.03 -31.63
N GLY A 11 0.20 -21.25 -32.90
CA GLY A 11 0.01 -20.30 -34.01
C GLY A 11 1.12 -19.27 -34.21
N HIS A 12 2.10 -19.18 -33.30
CA HIS A 12 3.24 -18.28 -33.42
C HIS A 12 4.35 -18.82 -34.35
N LYS A 13 5.19 -17.94 -34.90
CA LYS A 13 6.34 -18.31 -35.76
C LYS A 13 7.67 -18.09 -35.04
N GLY A 14 8.59 -19.04 -35.12
CA GLY A 14 9.94 -18.87 -34.57
C GLY A 14 10.94 -19.96 -34.98
N TYR A 15 12.15 -19.88 -34.43
CA TYR A 15 13.26 -20.79 -34.73
C TYR A 15 13.59 -21.75 -33.57
N GLY A 16 13.08 -21.48 -32.37
CA GLY A 16 13.39 -22.22 -31.15
C GLY A 16 12.67 -23.56 -31.05
N GLN A 17 13.05 -24.40 -30.08
CA GLN A 17 12.32 -25.63 -29.77
C GLN A 17 10.93 -25.33 -29.20
N ILE A 18 10.83 -24.27 -28.40
CA ILE A 18 9.61 -23.79 -27.74
C ILE A 18 9.18 -22.41 -28.24
N CYS A 19 7.90 -22.08 -28.03
CA CYS A 19 7.40 -20.74 -28.30
C CYS A 19 7.74 -19.79 -27.14
N HIS A 20 8.78 -18.96 -27.31
CA HIS A 20 9.18 -17.97 -26.31
C HIS A 20 8.10 -16.91 -26.04
N ARG A 21 7.21 -16.64 -27.00
CA ARG A 21 6.11 -15.69 -26.81
C ARG A 21 5.11 -16.21 -25.78
N CYS A 22 4.63 -17.45 -25.96
CA CYS A 22 3.75 -18.09 -24.99
C CYS A 22 4.42 -18.22 -23.62
N LEU A 23 5.70 -18.62 -23.58
CA LEU A 23 6.44 -18.68 -22.32
C LEU A 23 6.52 -17.31 -21.62
N GLN A 24 6.78 -16.23 -22.37
CA GLN A 24 6.83 -14.89 -21.81
C GLN A 24 5.46 -14.41 -21.32
N GLU A 25 4.38 -14.78 -22.01
CA GLU A 25 3.01 -14.51 -21.58
C GLU A 25 2.71 -15.23 -20.25
N GLU A 26 3.00 -16.52 -20.15
CA GLU A 26 2.83 -17.32 -18.93
C GLU A 26 3.65 -16.78 -17.76
N VAL A 27 4.93 -16.46 -17.99
CA VAL A 27 5.79 -15.83 -16.98
C VAL A 27 5.20 -14.49 -16.53
N GLY A 28 4.79 -13.64 -17.48
CA GLY A 28 4.20 -12.34 -17.15
C GLY A 28 2.88 -12.44 -16.38
N GLU A 29 2.07 -13.46 -16.62
CA GLU A 29 0.86 -13.72 -15.83
C GLU A 29 1.18 -14.21 -14.42
N ASN A 30 2.14 -15.12 -14.27
CA ASN A 30 2.58 -15.61 -12.97
C ASN A 30 3.19 -14.48 -12.12
N GLU A 31 4.05 -13.65 -12.71
CA GLU A 31 4.62 -12.48 -12.02
C GLU A 31 3.54 -11.51 -11.51
N LYS A 32 2.46 -11.28 -12.29
CA LYS A 32 1.34 -10.44 -11.86
C LYS A 32 0.58 -11.05 -10.67
N LYS A 33 0.34 -12.37 -10.71
CA LYS A 33 -0.32 -13.11 -9.62
C LYS A 33 0.53 -13.06 -8.35
N GLU A 34 1.83 -13.28 -8.48
CA GLU A 34 2.78 -13.22 -7.37
C GLU A 34 2.84 -11.82 -6.76
N LYS A 35 2.94 -10.76 -7.58
CA LYS A 35 2.90 -9.36 -7.11
C LYS A 35 1.60 -9.02 -6.38
N LYS A 36 0.45 -9.50 -6.87
CA LYS A 36 -0.84 -9.30 -6.19
C LYS A 36 -0.88 -10.03 -4.84
N ARG A 37 -0.39 -11.27 -4.81
CA ARG A 37 -0.34 -12.08 -3.59
C ARG A 37 0.61 -11.47 -2.56
N SER A 38 1.82 -11.09 -2.95
CA SER A 38 2.79 -10.46 -2.05
C SER A 38 2.30 -9.11 -1.53
N TRP A 39 1.59 -8.33 -2.36
CA TRP A 39 0.92 -7.11 -1.90
C TRP A 39 -0.12 -7.41 -0.81
N HIS A 40 -1.00 -8.39 -1.03
CA HIS A 40 -2.00 -8.79 -0.03
C HIS A 40 -1.37 -9.35 1.25
N ASP A 41 -0.31 -10.15 1.13
CA ASP A 41 0.41 -10.74 2.26
C ASP A 41 1.11 -9.68 3.11
N SER A 42 1.62 -8.61 2.46
CA SER A 42 2.30 -7.52 3.16
C SER A 42 1.44 -6.83 4.22
N PHE A 43 0.11 -6.87 4.10
CA PHE A 43 -0.79 -6.30 5.10
C PHE A 43 -0.84 -7.06 6.42
N ALA A 44 -0.39 -8.32 6.46
CA ALA A 44 -0.33 -9.09 7.70
C ALA A 44 0.73 -8.54 8.68
N PHE A 45 1.69 -7.76 8.17
CA PHE A 45 2.77 -7.18 8.95
C PHE A 45 2.52 -5.71 9.35
N ASP A 46 1.43 -5.11 8.86
CA ASP A 46 1.08 -3.73 9.22
C ASP A 46 0.47 -3.68 10.63
N PRO A 47 0.85 -2.71 11.48
CA PRO A 47 0.30 -2.60 12.83
C PRO A 47 -1.16 -2.13 12.87
N ILE A 48 -1.69 -1.62 11.76
CA ILE A 48 -3.07 -1.15 11.61
C ILE A 48 -3.65 -1.63 10.29
N ASP A 49 -4.98 -1.69 10.17
CA ASP A 49 -5.61 -2.09 8.91
C ASP A 49 -5.44 -0.98 7.86
N LEU A 50 -4.78 -1.34 6.75
CA LEU A 50 -4.55 -0.48 5.60
C LEU A 50 -5.18 -1.06 4.31
N LYS A 51 -5.89 -2.18 4.39
CA LYS A 51 -6.30 -3.00 3.23
C LYS A 51 -7.27 -2.27 2.30
N SER A 52 -8.15 -1.45 2.88
CA SER A 52 -9.17 -0.70 2.14
C SER A 52 -8.65 0.60 1.53
N LEU A 53 -7.37 0.94 1.75
CA LEU A 53 -6.79 2.21 1.32
C LEU A 53 -6.13 2.09 -0.07
N PRO A 54 -6.10 3.19 -0.85
CA PRO A 54 -5.34 3.23 -2.09
C PRO A 54 -3.85 2.96 -1.86
N SER A 55 -3.18 2.27 -2.78
CA SER A 55 -1.77 1.85 -2.64
C SER A 55 -0.81 2.99 -2.28
N HIS A 56 -0.97 4.17 -2.90
CA HIS A 56 -0.14 5.34 -2.58
C HIS A 56 -0.35 5.87 -1.15
N VAL A 57 -1.55 5.69 -0.58
CA VAL A 57 -1.85 6.03 0.82
C VAL A 57 -1.21 4.99 1.74
N VAL A 58 -1.33 3.70 1.43
CA VAL A 58 -0.69 2.60 2.19
C VAL A 58 0.81 2.83 2.30
N LEU A 59 1.49 3.11 1.18
CA LEU A 59 2.95 3.33 1.18
C LEU A 59 3.36 4.52 2.05
N LYS A 60 2.61 5.64 2.00
CA LYS A 60 2.88 6.79 2.86
C LYS A 60 2.56 6.51 4.33
N ALA A 61 1.46 5.80 4.61
CA ALA A 61 1.10 5.40 5.96
C ALA A 61 2.20 4.54 6.58
N ARG A 62 2.70 3.52 5.85
CA ARG A 62 3.84 2.70 6.28
C ARG A 62 5.09 3.53 6.56
N ASN A 63 5.39 4.53 5.73
CA ASN A 63 6.53 5.42 5.97
C ASN A 63 6.40 6.21 7.28
N ILE A 64 5.20 6.73 7.56
CA ILE A 64 4.90 7.43 8.83
C ILE A 64 5.02 6.45 10.00
N ILE A 65 4.39 5.27 9.91
CA ILE A 65 4.44 4.21 10.94
C ILE A 65 5.87 3.86 11.31
N ASN A 66 6.71 3.57 10.30
CA ASN A 66 8.12 3.24 10.52
C ASN A 66 8.87 4.40 11.19
N GLY A 67 8.57 5.65 10.80
CA GLY A 67 9.15 6.82 11.44
C GLY A 67 8.72 6.98 12.89
N LEU A 68 7.46 6.69 13.22
CA LEU A 68 6.98 6.71 14.61
C LEU A 68 7.62 5.61 15.46
N GLN A 69 7.80 4.42 14.89
CA GLN A 69 8.51 3.31 15.55
C GLN A 69 9.98 3.66 15.84
N ASP A 70 10.62 4.43 14.95
CA ASP A 70 11.97 5.00 15.13
C ASP A 70 12.01 6.19 16.13
N ARG A 71 10.89 6.47 16.81
CA ARG A 71 10.72 7.59 17.76
C ARG A 71 10.91 8.97 17.14
N ARG A 72 10.72 9.10 15.82
CA ARG A 72 10.69 10.41 15.16
C ARG A 72 9.49 11.23 15.61
N ASN A 73 9.64 12.56 15.59
CA ASN A 73 8.59 13.42 16.09
C ASN A 73 7.43 13.47 15.08
N TYR A 74 6.20 13.27 15.54
CA TYR A 74 5.00 13.34 14.68
C TYR A 74 4.85 14.68 13.95
N ARG A 75 5.45 15.77 14.46
CA ARG A 75 5.47 17.08 13.81
C ARG A 75 6.28 17.10 12.51
N GLU A 76 7.28 16.22 12.37
CA GLU A 76 8.07 16.09 11.12
C GLU A 76 7.19 15.58 9.97
N PHE A 77 6.15 14.81 10.29
CA PHE A 77 5.14 14.35 9.33
C PHE A 77 3.97 15.34 9.20
N GLY A 78 4.09 16.56 9.72
CA GLY A 78 3.03 17.57 9.72
C GLY A 78 1.89 17.26 10.69
N GLY A 79 2.12 16.35 11.65
CA GLY A 79 1.12 15.94 12.63
C GLY A 79 0.82 17.02 13.67
N LYS A 80 -0.41 17.00 14.19
CA LYS A 80 -0.90 17.93 15.21
C LYS A 80 -1.83 17.24 16.20
N ARG A 81 -1.79 17.68 17.46
CA ARG A 81 -2.78 17.26 18.47
C ARG A 81 -4.14 17.88 18.14
N LEU A 82 -5.21 17.10 18.26
CA LEU A 82 -6.56 17.59 18.02
C LEU A 82 -6.99 18.53 19.16
N ARG A 83 -7.75 19.58 18.80
CA ARG A 83 -8.21 20.57 19.81
C ARG A 83 -9.28 20.00 20.74
N HIS A 84 -10.22 19.23 20.21
CA HIS A 84 -11.33 18.65 20.97
C HIS A 84 -10.91 17.41 21.78
N ASN A 85 -9.87 16.69 21.34
CA ASN A 85 -9.29 15.59 22.08
C ASN A 85 -7.77 15.64 22.00
N ARG A 86 -7.13 16.14 23.06
CA ARG A 86 -5.67 16.34 23.10
C ARG A 86 -4.87 15.05 23.21
N LEU A 87 -5.52 13.92 23.49
CA LEU A 87 -4.91 12.58 23.53
C LEU A 87 -4.71 12.01 22.12
N VAL A 88 -5.36 12.61 21.11
CA VAL A 88 -5.29 12.16 19.73
C VAL A 88 -4.36 13.07 18.94
N ILE A 89 -3.41 12.45 18.24
CA ILE A 89 -2.55 13.08 17.26
C ILE A 89 -3.03 12.73 15.86
N SER A 90 -3.28 13.75 15.06
CA SER A 90 -3.69 13.61 13.67
C SER A 90 -2.52 13.94 12.76
N ILE A 91 -2.10 12.99 11.93
CA ILE A 91 -1.00 13.12 10.97
C ILE A 91 -1.56 13.08 9.54
N PRO A 92 -1.31 14.08 8.70
CA PRO A 92 -1.73 14.03 7.31
C PRO A 92 -0.93 12.96 6.55
N VAL A 93 -1.64 12.00 5.92
CA VAL A 93 -1.00 11.00 5.03
C VAL A 93 -0.97 11.53 3.60
N THR A 94 -2.11 12.07 3.15
CA THR A 94 -2.26 12.76 1.87
C THR A 94 -3.21 13.95 2.05
N ARG A 95 -3.64 14.58 0.95
CA ARG A 95 -4.62 15.68 0.99
C ARG A 95 -5.92 15.26 1.69
N ASN A 96 -6.40 14.05 1.41
CA ASN A 96 -7.72 13.58 1.84
C ASN A 96 -7.67 12.51 2.94
N TYR A 97 -6.49 12.07 3.36
CA TYR A 97 -6.34 11.01 4.35
C TYR A 97 -5.54 11.48 5.56
N ARG A 98 -6.00 11.10 6.75
CA ARG A 98 -5.33 11.40 8.02
C ARG A 98 -5.17 10.12 8.83
N MET A 99 -3.99 9.94 9.40
CA MET A 99 -3.71 8.91 10.38
C MET A 99 -4.03 9.47 11.76
N LEU A 100 -4.73 8.69 12.57
CA LEU A 100 -4.93 8.97 13.98
C LEU A 100 -3.97 8.10 14.78
N CYS A 101 -3.27 8.74 15.71
CA CYS A 101 -2.37 8.08 16.62
C CYS A 101 -2.72 8.47 18.06
N PHE A 102 -2.44 7.54 18.98
CA PHE A 102 -2.61 7.74 20.41
C PHE A 102 -1.25 7.62 21.10
N GLU A 103 -1.07 8.38 22.16
CA GLU A 103 0.11 8.27 23.02
C GLU A 103 -0.21 7.22 24.10
N GLU A 104 0.46 6.08 24.05
CA GLU A 104 0.34 4.98 25.02
C GLU A 104 1.75 4.67 25.55
N ASP A 105 1.92 4.68 26.87
CA ASP A 105 3.22 4.49 27.55
C ASP A 105 4.35 5.41 27.03
N GLY A 106 4.00 6.64 26.62
CA GLY A 106 4.94 7.62 26.08
C GLY A 106 5.40 7.34 24.65
N VAL A 107 4.81 6.34 23.98
CA VAL A 107 5.07 5.98 22.59
C VAL A 107 3.83 6.31 21.75
N LEU A 108 4.06 6.89 20.57
CA LEU A 108 2.97 7.18 19.65
C LEU A 108 2.60 5.94 18.84
N GLN A 109 1.43 5.37 19.12
CA GLN A 109 0.92 4.20 18.42
C GLN A 109 -0.06 4.63 17.32
N PRO A 110 0.16 4.21 16.05
CA PRO A 110 -0.82 4.41 14.99
C PRO A 110 -2.06 3.57 15.30
N LYS A 111 -3.25 4.14 15.10
CA LYS A 111 -4.52 3.43 15.35
C LYS A 111 -5.30 3.15 14.08
N GLU A 112 -5.46 4.16 13.23
CA GLU A 112 -6.25 4.06 12.00
C GLU A 112 -5.89 5.16 11.00
N VAL A 113 -6.22 4.93 9.72
CA VAL A 113 -6.14 5.93 8.66
C VAL A 113 -7.52 6.14 8.07
N LEU A 114 -8.02 7.37 8.17
CA LEU A 114 -9.35 7.76 7.73
C LEU A 114 -9.29 8.72 6.55
N SER A 115 -10.26 8.61 5.64
CA SER A 115 -10.55 9.65 4.67
C SER A 115 -11.18 10.86 5.36
N HIS A 116 -11.18 12.05 4.72
CA HIS A 116 -11.92 13.20 5.24
C HIS A 116 -13.42 12.96 5.26
N GLU A 117 -13.93 12.08 4.40
CA GLU A 117 -15.36 11.76 4.31
C GLU A 117 -15.79 10.89 5.50
N ASP A 118 -15.04 9.81 5.80
CA ASP A 118 -15.25 8.99 7.00
C ASP A 118 -15.07 9.80 8.30
N TYR A 119 -14.09 10.71 8.32
CA TYR A 119 -13.86 11.61 9.45
C TYR A 119 -15.03 12.59 9.68
N ASN A 120 -15.76 12.98 8.64
CA ASN A 120 -16.88 13.92 8.75
C ASN A 120 -18.20 13.23 9.15
N ILE A 121 -18.36 11.94 8.88
CA ILE A 121 -19.54 11.16 9.30
C ILE A 121 -19.53 10.92 10.82
N CYS A 122 -18.36 10.87 11.45
CA CYS A 122 -18.21 10.65 12.89
C CYS A 122 -18.25 11.93 13.75
N LYS A 123 -18.87 13.02 13.25
CA LYS A 123 -19.23 14.17 14.11
C LYS A 123 -20.66 13.97 14.63
N PRO A 124 -20.89 13.79 15.94
CA PRO A 124 -22.24 13.85 16.48
C PRO A 124 -22.73 15.31 16.38
N GLY A 125 -23.69 15.57 15.48
CA GLY A 125 -24.30 16.89 15.31
C GLY A 125 -24.75 17.27 13.90
N SER A 126 -25.18 16.32 13.07
CA SER A 126 -26.04 16.61 11.91
C SER A 126 -27.47 16.21 12.22
#